data_AF-A0A8R2M7I8-F1
#
_entry.id   AF-A0A8R2M7I8-F1
#
_cell.length_a   1.000
_cell.length_b   1.000
_cell.length_c   1.000
_cell.angle_alpha   90.00
_cell.angle_beta   90.00
_cell.angle_gamma   90.00
#
_symmetry.space_group_name_H-M   'P 1'
#
loop_
_entity.id
_entity.type
_entity.pdbx_description
1 polymer ?
#
loop_
_entity_poly.entity_id
_entity_poly.type
_entity_poly.pdbx_seq_one_letter_code
_entity_poly.pdbx_strand_id
1 'polypeptide(L)'
;MSERLRCLIGFCLGPYLSYLQFGFVPIILIIIFIALSFFLNESPVYFVIKGDEESAKKALNYFGRSKDVNYELKIMLQNAKENAQGKRKWLELFQRSNRRALLIIIPLYIIEQASGVIAVILNATAIFKLAGSSVEPAVATMIVGVTNLTGSLISPFVVDRYGRKVLLLFSAGGCCLAMTALGTYFYFRQMFPESVGSLGWLPLTALVAALFTYSVGLTIIPHALAGEMFSPKMRGLGTSLGLTVANGSGLITTSIYSYLAVNVGIHYAFWMFAVFDLVGVIFTIYVVPETKGKSLSDINAMLAK
;
A
#
# COMPACT_ATOMS: atom_id res chain seq x y z
N MET A 1 1.07 1.72 -9.03
CA MET A 1 1.67 1.19 -10.28
C MET A 1 3.18 1.42 -10.33
N SER A 2 3.68 2.64 -10.11
CA SER A 2 5.12 2.96 -10.14
C SER A 2 5.98 2.14 -9.16
N GLU A 3 5.54 1.96 -7.92
CA GLU A 3 6.29 1.19 -6.91
C GLU A 3 6.45 -0.30 -7.26
N ARG A 4 5.39 -0.92 -7.79
CA ARG A 4 5.40 -2.34 -8.16
C ARG A 4 6.25 -2.59 -9.41
N LEU A 5 6.26 -1.65 -10.34
CA LEU A 5 7.18 -1.68 -11.49
C LEU A 5 8.64 -1.60 -11.03
N ARG A 6 8.96 -0.75 -10.04
CA ARG A 6 10.31 -0.70 -9.43
C ARG A 6 10.70 -2.02 -8.78
N CYS A 7 9.80 -2.65 -8.03
CA CYS A 7 10.06 -3.97 -7.44
C CYS A 7 10.32 -5.04 -8.50
N LEU A 8 9.54 -5.06 -9.59
CA LEU A 8 9.75 -6.01 -10.69
C LEU A 8 11.12 -5.80 -11.34
N ILE A 9 11.48 -4.56 -11.66
CA ILE A 9 12.80 -4.24 -12.22
C ILE A 9 13.91 -4.72 -11.28
N GLY A 10 13.75 -4.51 -9.97
CA GLY A 10 14.66 -5.01 -8.96
C GLY A 10 14.78 -6.55 -8.95
N PHE A 11 13.65 -7.27 -9.02
CA PHE A 11 13.65 -8.73 -9.03
C PHE A 11 14.18 -9.32 -10.34
N CYS A 12 14.00 -8.65 -11.48
CA CYS A 12 14.54 -9.10 -12.77
C CYS A 12 16.03 -8.81 -12.91
N LEU A 13 16.53 -7.68 -12.40
CA LEU A 13 17.94 -7.31 -12.53
C LEU A 13 18.82 -7.89 -11.42
N GLY A 14 18.26 -8.12 -10.23
CA GLY A 14 19.00 -8.62 -9.05
C GLY A 14 19.80 -9.90 -9.28
N PRO A 15 19.27 -10.92 -9.99
CA PRO A 15 20.01 -12.16 -10.26
C PRO A 15 21.22 -12.00 -11.19
N TYR A 16 21.24 -10.97 -12.03
CA TYR A 16 22.26 -10.82 -13.10
C TYR A 16 23.28 -9.72 -12.82
N LEU A 17 23.09 -8.93 -11.76
CA LEU A 17 23.97 -7.83 -11.39
C LEU A 17 24.69 -8.13 -10.07
N SER A 18 25.96 -7.76 -9.98
CA SER A 18 26.65 -7.74 -8.68
C SER A 18 26.01 -6.73 -7.74
N TYR A 19 26.17 -6.90 -6.43
CA TYR A 19 25.57 -6.02 -5.41
C TYR A 19 25.86 -4.53 -5.65
N LEU A 20 27.09 -4.20 -6.07
CA LEU A 20 27.49 -2.82 -6.40
C LEU A 20 26.81 -2.33 -7.68
N GLN A 21 26.75 -3.16 -8.74
CA GLN A 21 26.05 -2.82 -9.99
C GLN A 21 24.56 -2.60 -9.77
N PHE A 22 23.93 -3.42 -8.94
CA PHE A 22 22.53 -3.25 -8.56
C PHE A 22 22.29 -1.91 -7.83
N GLY A 23 23.22 -1.48 -6.99
CA GLY A 23 23.18 -0.18 -6.32
C GLY A 23 23.25 1.03 -7.27
N PHE A 24 23.92 0.91 -8.42
CA PHE A 24 24.00 2.00 -9.40
C PHE A 24 22.70 2.22 -10.18
N VAL A 25 21.87 1.18 -10.37
CA VAL A 25 20.59 1.27 -11.10
C VAL A 25 19.64 2.36 -10.54
N PRO A 26 19.30 2.38 -9.23
CA PRO A 26 18.46 3.44 -8.68
C PRO A 26 19.13 4.81 -8.70
N ILE A 27 20.47 4.88 -8.58
CA ILE A 27 21.21 6.15 -8.67
C ILE A 27 21.06 6.75 -10.06
N ILE A 28 21.22 5.94 -11.11
CA ILE A 28 21.05 6.39 -12.50
C ILE A 28 19.62 6.90 -12.72
N LEU A 29 18.60 6.18 -12.23
CA LEU A 29 17.21 6.62 -12.32
C LEU A 29 16.96 7.95 -11.57
N ILE A 30 17.58 8.16 -10.41
CA ILE A 30 17.50 9.41 -9.65
C ILE A 30 18.17 10.55 -10.42
N ILE A 31 19.36 10.32 -11.01
CA ILE A 31 20.05 11.32 -11.83
C ILE A 31 19.20 11.72 -13.03
N ILE A 32 18.61 10.73 -13.73
CA ILE A 32 17.69 10.99 -14.84
C ILE A 32 16.49 11.80 -14.37
N PHE A 33 15.89 11.44 -13.23
CA PHE A 33 14.76 12.17 -12.66
C PHE A 33 15.13 13.62 -12.31
N ILE A 34 16.28 13.86 -11.69
CA ILE A 34 16.78 15.20 -11.36
C ILE A 34 17.04 16.00 -12.63
N ALA A 35 17.71 15.39 -13.63
CA ALA A 35 18.00 16.03 -14.91
C ALA A 35 16.70 16.44 -15.63
N LEU A 36 15.70 15.56 -15.65
CA LEU A 36 14.38 15.86 -16.23
C LEU A 36 13.61 16.90 -15.43
N SER A 37 13.79 16.96 -14.11
CA SER A 37 13.11 17.93 -13.25
C SER A 37 13.52 19.38 -13.55
N PHE A 38 14.74 19.62 -14.07
CA PHE A 38 15.14 20.95 -14.53
C PHE A 38 14.37 21.45 -15.75
N PHE A 39 13.74 20.54 -16.53
CA PHE A 39 12.90 20.91 -17.66
C PHE A 39 11.42 21.08 -17.28
N LEU A 40 11.03 20.76 -16.03
CA LEU A 40 9.67 20.91 -15.55
C LEU A 40 9.45 22.35 -15.04
N ASN A 41 8.35 22.96 -15.47
CA ASN A 41 7.93 24.23 -14.91
C ASN A 41 7.50 24.05 -13.45
N GLU A 42 7.84 25.04 -12.63
CA GLU A 42 7.48 25.05 -11.21
C GLU A 42 5.96 25.08 -10.98
N SER A 43 5.53 24.53 -9.86
CA SER A 43 4.11 24.49 -9.48
C SER A 43 3.57 25.90 -9.22
N PRO A 44 2.35 26.26 -9.67
CA PRO A 44 1.74 27.55 -9.36
C PRO A 44 1.63 27.81 -7.85
N VAL A 45 1.46 26.75 -7.06
CA VAL A 45 1.38 26.83 -5.59
C VAL A 45 2.69 27.36 -4.99
N TYR A 46 3.84 27.01 -5.57
CA TYR A 46 5.14 27.49 -5.12
C TYR A 46 5.26 29.02 -5.29
N PHE A 47 4.88 29.53 -6.46
CA PHE A 47 4.89 30.98 -6.73
C PHE A 47 3.91 31.74 -5.83
N VAL A 48 2.73 31.18 -5.56
CA VAL A 48 1.75 31.75 -4.60
C VAL A 48 2.33 31.84 -3.19
N ILE A 49 3.03 30.82 -2.71
CA ILE A 49 3.68 30.83 -1.39
C ILE A 49 4.80 31.88 -1.34
N LYS A 50 5.54 32.04 -2.44
CA LYS A 50 6.59 33.07 -2.58
C LYS A 50 6.04 34.50 -2.70
N GLY A 51 4.72 34.65 -2.90
CA GLY A 51 4.07 35.93 -3.13
C GLY A 51 4.20 36.46 -4.56
N ASP A 52 4.66 35.65 -5.51
CA ASP A 52 4.82 36.02 -6.92
C ASP A 52 3.57 35.61 -7.72
N GLU A 53 2.58 36.51 -7.72
CA GLU A 53 1.29 36.27 -8.39
C GLU A 53 1.41 36.20 -9.91
N GLU A 54 2.32 36.95 -10.54
CA GLU A 54 2.48 36.94 -11.99
C GLU A 54 3.04 35.60 -12.49
N SER A 55 4.09 35.10 -11.84
CA SER A 55 4.65 33.79 -12.18
C SER A 55 3.67 32.67 -11.90
N ALA A 56 2.83 32.80 -10.85
CA ALA A 56 1.74 31.87 -10.57
C ALA A 56 0.71 31.83 -11.72
N LYS A 57 0.31 32.98 -12.28
CA LYS A 57 -0.60 33.04 -13.44
C LYS A 57 0.02 32.42 -14.68
N LYS A 58 1.30 32.67 -14.94
CA LYS A 58 2.04 32.07 -16.07
C LYS A 58 2.10 30.55 -15.95
N ALA A 59 2.41 30.03 -14.76
CA ALA A 59 2.40 28.60 -14.49
C ALA A 59 0.99 28.00 -14.65
N LEU A 60 -0.06 28.66 -14.12
CA LEU A 60 -1.46 28.22 -14.29
C LEU A 60 -1.87 28.13 -15.77
N ASN A 61 -1.50 29.13 -16.57
CA ASN A 61 -1.73 29.13 -18.01
C ASN A 61 -1.01 27.98 -18.72
N TYR A 62 0.26 27.74 -18.37
CA TYR A 62 1.04 26.64 -18.93
C TYR A 62 0.41 25.27 -18.67
N PHE A 63 -0.11 25.04 -17.45
CA PHE A 63 -0.77 23.77 -17.10
C PHE A 63 -2.20 23.64 -17.63
N GLY A 64 -2.79 24.69 -18.22
CA GLY A 64 -4.06 24.65 -18.95
C GLY A 64 -5.28 24.20 -18.13
N ARG A 65 -5.24 24.31 -16.80
CA ARG A 65 -6.25 23.70 -15.90
C ARG A 65 -7.54 24.50 -15.69
N SER A 66 -7.62 25.76 -16.11
CA SER A 66 -8.84 26.57 -15.93
C SER A 66 -9.09 27.52 -17.10
N LYS A 67 -10.38 27.72 -17.41
CA LYS A 67 -10.87 28.78 -18.31
C LYS A 67 -10.75 30.18 -17.69
N ASP A 68 -10.62 30.27 -16.37
CA ASP A 68 -10.41 31.50 -15.62
C ASP A 68 -9.26 31.35 -14.60
N VAL A 69 -8.10 31.86 -15.02
CA VAL A 69 -6.84 31.83 -14.25
C VAL A 69 -6.91 32.72 -13.01
N ASN A 70 -7.65 33.83 -13.09
CA ASN A 70 -7.74 34.79 -11.98
C ASN A 70 -8.58 34.21 -10.84
N TYR A 71 -9.65 33.47 -11.17
CA TYR A 71 -10.45 32.77 -10.19
C TYR A 71 -9.64 31.69 -9.45
N GLU A 72 -8.88 30.85 -10.16
CA GLU A 72 -8.03 29.83 -9.52
C GLU A 72 -6.93 30.45 -8.66
N LEU A 73 -6.27 31.50 -9.14
CA LEU A 73 -5.25 32.20 -8.36
C LEU A 73 -5.83 32.74 -7.04
N LYS A 74 -7.03 33.31 -7.08
CA LYS A 74 -7.71 33.83 -5.88
C LYS A 74 -7.97 32.73 -4.86
N ILE A 75 -8.42 31.55 -5.31
CA ILE A 75 -8.60 30.37 -4.44
C ILE A 75 -7.25 29.94 -3.84
N MET A 76 -6.20 29.87 -4.64
CA MET A 76 -4.86 29.47 -4.17
C MET A 76 -4.31 30.44 -3.12
N LEU A 77 -4.45 31.75 -3.33
CA LEU A 77 -4.04 32.80 -2.38
C LEU A 77 -4.82 32.71 -1.06
N GLN A 78 -6.13 32.43 -1.14
CA GLN A 78 -6.95 32.21 0.06
C GLN A 78 -6.49 30.98 0.84
N ASN A 79 -6.28 29.86 0.16
CA ASN A 79 -5.76 28.64 0.77
C ASN A 79 -4.35 28.83 1.37
N ALA A 80 -3.49 29.63 0.73
CA ALA A 80 -2.16 29.95 1.25
C ALA A 80 -2.22 30.78 2.54
N LYS A 81 -3.12 31.78 2.60
CA LYS A 81 -3.36 32.59 3.81
C LYS A 81 -3.91 31.75 4.96
N GLU A 82 -4.87 30.86 4.70
CA GLU A 82 -5.37 29.91 5.70
C GLU A 82 -4.26 28.95 6.18
N ASN A 83 -3.38 28.52 5.26
CA ASN A 83 -2.29 27.63 5.59
C ASN A 83 -1.17 28.28 6.42
N ALA A 84 -0.91 29.59 6.24
CA ALA A 84 0.11 30.35 6.95
C ALA A 84 -0.22 30.62 8.43
N GLN A 85 -1.50 30.57 8.82
CA GLN A 85 -1.94 30.79 10.22
C GLN A 85 -1.81 29.53 11.13
N GLY A 86 -1.28 28.42 10.60
CA GLY A 86 -1.52 27.07 11.10
C GLY A 86 -0.63 26.54 12.24
N LYS A 87 -0.66 27.13 13.45
CA LYS A 87 -0.10 26.48 14.66
C LYS A 87 -0.99 25.37 15.27
N ARG A 88 -2.22 25.15 14.76
CA ARG A 88 -3.18 24.14 15.29
C ARG A 88 -3.60 23.02 14.32
N LYS A 89 -2.92 22.86 13.17
CA LYS A 89 -3.30 21.87 12.14
C LYS A 89 -3.31 20.41 12.61
N TRP A 90 -2.41 20.00 13.51
CA TRP A 90 -2.40 18.62 14.03
C TRP A 90 -3.60 18.33 14.92
N LEU A 91 -4.08 19.32 15.69
CA LEU A 91 -5.28 19.17 16.53
C LEU A 91 -6.56 19.16 15.68
N GLU A 92 -6.55 19.83 14.52
CA GLU A 92 -7.65 19.83 13.54
C GLU A 92 -7.87 18.46 12.88
N LEU A 93 -6.85 17.58 12.86
CA LEU A 93 -7.02 16.18 12.44
C LEU A 93 -7.98 15.42 13.35
N PHE A 94 -7.95 15.71 14.65
CA PHE A 94 -8.76 15.00 15.66
C PHE A 94 -10.16 15.62 15.84
N GLN A 95 -10.50 16.65 15.06
CA GLN A 95 -11.85 17.21 15.07
C GLN A 95 -12.89 16.22 14.52
N ARG A 96 -14.15 16.41 14.94
CA ARG A 96 -15.26 15.49 14.64
C ARG A 96 -15.40 15.16 13.15
N SER A 97 -15.13 16.11 12.24
CA SER A 97 -15.27 15.87 10.79
C SER A 97 -14.24 14.89 10.22
N ASN A 98 -13.03 14.84 10.77
CA ASN A 98 -11.94 14.00 10.29
C ASN A 98 -11.74 12.74 11.16
N ARG A 99 -12.29 12.72 12.38
CA ARG A 99 -12.11 11.61 13.34
C ARG A 99 -12.60 10.27 12.79
N ARG A 100 -13.73 10.24 12.06
CA ARG A 100 -14.20 8.99 11.45
C ARG A 100 -13.27 8.48 10.35
N ALA A 101 -12.74 9.37 9.52
CA ALA A 101 -11.74 8.99 8.52
C ALA A 101 -10.49 8.41 9.22
N LEU A 102 -9.99 9.03 10.29
CA LEU A 102 -8.87 8.48 11.07
C LEU A 102 -9.17 7.11 11.67
N LEU A 103 -10.35 6.93 12.27
CA LEU A 103 -10.79 5.67 12.88
C LEU A 103 -10.97 4.52 11.87
N ILE A 104 -11.11 4.84 10.59
CA ILE A 104 -11.22 3.84 9.52
C ILE A 104 -9.86 3.58 8.89
N ILE A 105 -9.13 4.64 8.51
CA ILE A 105 -7.89 4.55 7.75
C ILE A 105 -6.72 4.02 8.59
N ILE A 106 -6.57 4.47 9.85
CA ILE A 106 -5.45 4.01 10.68
C ILE A 106 -5.53 2.50 10.95
N PRO A 107 -6.66 1.93 11.41
CA PRO A 107 -6.76 0.48 11.58
C PRO A 107 -6.61 -0.28 10.26
N LEU A 108 -7.11 0.24 9.13
CA LEU A 108 -6.89 -0.38 7.81
C LEU A 108 -5.40 -0.49 7.48
N TYR A 109 -4.61 0.55 7.71
CA TYR A 109 -3.16 0.49 7.52
C TYR A 109 -2.47 -0.48 8.47
N ILE A 110 -2.92 -0.58 9.72
CA ILE A 110 -2.40 -1.55 10.67
C ILE A 110 -2.69 -2.98 10.19
N ILE A 111 -3.94 -3.26 9.80
CA ILE A 111 -4.40 -4.56 9.27
C ILE A 111 -3.62 -4.93 8.01
N GLU A 112 -3.48 -3.97 7.08
CA GLU A 112 -2.70 -4.16 5.85
C GLU A 112 -1.29 -4.66 6.18
N GLN A 113 -0.61 -4.02 7.12
CA GLN A 113 0.76 -4.37 7.49
C GLN A 113 0.84 -5.65 8.34
N ALA A 114 -0.14 -5.88 9.21
CA ALA A 114 -0.25 -7.04 10.06
C ALA A 114 -0.59 -8.34 9.29
N SER A 115 -1.11 -8.24 8.05
CA SER A 115 -1.22 -9.37 7.11
C SER A 115 0.12 -10.04 6.80
N GLY A 116 1.24 -9.38 7.12
CA GLY A 116 2.57 -9.96 6.99
C GLY A 116 3.14 -9.97 5.57
N VAL A 117 2.53 -9.27 4.61
CA VAL A 117 2.99 -9.28 3.21
C VAL A 117 4.47 -8.91 3.07
N ILE A 118 4.95 -7.93 3.86
CA ILE A 118 6.33 -7.45 3.76
C ILE A 118 7.28 -8.57 4.20
N ALA A 119 6.98 -9.21 5.33
CA ALA A 119 7.75 -10.34 5.82
C ALA A 119 7.76 -11.48 4.79
N VAL A 120 6.62 -11.76 4.17
CA VAL A 120 6.47 -12.77 3.11
C VAL A 120 7.31 -12.45 1.88
N ILE A 121 7.24 -11.21 1.36
CA ILE A 121 8.00 -10.80 0.18
C ILE A 121 9.51 -10.88 0.45
N LEU A 122 9.96 -10.40 1.62
CA LEU A 122 11.38 -10.42 2.01
C LEU A 122 11.91 -11.85 2.22
N ASN A 123 11.06 -12.77 2.66
CA ASN A 123 11.44 -14.16 2.94
C ASN A 123 10.95 -15.15 1.89
N ALA A 124 10.48 -14.68 0.73
CA ALA A 124 9.88 -15.55 -0.28
C ALA A 124 10.82 -16.70 -0.69
N THR A 125 12.09 -16.41 -0.96
CA THR A 125 13.07 -17.44 -1.33
C THR A 125 13.27 -18.49 -0.23
N ALA A 126 13.29 -18.06 1.03
CA ALA A 126 13.41 -18.96 2.18
C ALA A 126 12.15 -19.83 2.31
N ILE A 127 10.95 -19.24 2.17
CA ILE A 127 9.67 -19.96 2.24
C ILE A 127 9.58 -21.01 1.12
N PHE A 128 9.98 -20.67 -0.12
CA PHE A 128 9.99 -21.61 -1.24
C PHE A 128 10.96 -22.78 -0.99
N LYS A 129 12.16 -22.52 -0.46
CA LYS A 129 13.12 -23.57 -0.09
C LYS A 129 12.58 -24.45 1.04
N LEU A 130 12.02 -23.83 2.08
CA LEU A 130 11.40 -24.54 3.20
C LEU A 130 10.20 -25.36 2.76
N ALA A 131 9.51 -24.97 1.68
CA ALA A 131 8.45 -25.75 1.07
C ALA A 131 8.96 -26.96 0.26
N GLY A 132 10.27 -27.12 0.08
CA GLY A 132 10.86 -28.20 -0.73
C GLY A 132 10.76 -27.95 -2.23
N SER A 133 10.59 -26.69 -2.64
CA SER A 133 10.50 -26.33 -4.05
C SER A 133 11.86 -26.50 -4.73
N SER A 134 11.88 -27.08 -5.93
CA SER A 134 13.05 -27.13 -6.82
C SER A 134 13.28 -25.82 -7.58
N VAL A 135 12.41 -24.81 -7.37
CA VAL A 135 12.50 -23.51 -8.05
C VAL A 135 13.72 -22.75 -7.55
N GLU A 136 14.53 -22.28 -8.49
CA GLU A 136 15.70 -21.45 -8.21
C GLU A 136 15.27 -20.15 -7.47
N PRO A 137 16.04 -19.68 -6.46
CA PRO A 137 15.68 -18.49 -5.69
C PRO A 137 15.41 -17.24 -6.54
N ALA A 138 16.15 -17.06 -7.64
CA ALA A 138 15.94 -15.98 -8.59
C ALA A 138 14.57 -16.07 -9.28
N VAL A 139 14.17 -17.27 -9.67
CA VAL A 139 12.85 -17.51 -10.29
C VAL A 139 11.73 -17.30 -9.28
N ALA A 140 11.94 -17.69 -8.02
CA ALA A 140 10.96 -17.47 -6.95
C ALA A 140 10.66 -15.98 -6.72
N THR A 141 11.69 -15.12 -6.66
CA THR A 141 11.49 -13.67 -6.51
C THR A 141 10.85 -13.03 -7.75
N MET A 142 11.19 -13.51 -8.95
CA MET A 142 10.53 -13.08 -10.18
C MET A 142 9.04 -13.44 -10.19
N ILE A 143 8.66 -14.65 -9.76
CA ILE A 143 7.25 -15.06 -9.62
C ILE A 143 6.50 -14.12 -8.67
N VAL A 144 7.09 -13.80 -7.51
CA VAL A 144 6.53 -12.85 -6.54
C VAL A 144 6.34 -11.47 -7.18
N GLY A 145 7.35 -10.97 -7.90
CA GLY A 145 7.30 -9.69 -8.60
C GLY A 145 6.19 -9.61 -9.64
N VAL A 146 6.13 -10.60 -10.53
CA VAL A 146 5.11 -10.68 -11.59
C VAL A 146 3.72 -10.77 -10.98
N THR A 147 3.52 -11.61 -9.96
CA THR A 147 2.22 -11.77 -9.28
C THR A 147 1.73 -10.48 -8.64
N ASN A 148 2.64 -9.73 -7.98
CA ASN A 148 2.30 -8.44 -7.40
C ASN A 148 1.95 -7.40 -8.48
N LEU A 149 2.71 -7.38 -9.58
CA LEU A 149 2.44 -6.46 -10.69
C LEU A 149 1.10 -6.76 -11.35
N THR A 150 0.81 -8.02 -11.66
CA THR A 150 -0.45 -8.42 -12.31
C THR A 150 -1.65 -8.09 -11.44
N GLY A 151 -1.62 -8.43 -10.14
CA GLY A 151 -2.69 -8.06 -9.21
C GLY A 151 -2.91 -6.55 -9.13
N SER A 152 -1.82 -5.78 -9.11
CA SER A 152 -1.89 -4.32 -9.05
C SER A 152 -2.37 -3.66 -10.35
N LEU A 153 -2.12 -4.27 -11.52
CA LEU A 153 -2.63 -3.80 -12.81
C LEU A 153 -4.12 -4.08 -12.98
N ILE A 154 -4.60 -5.19 -12.42
CA ILE A 154 -6.01 -5.59 -12.47
C ILE A 154 -6.85 -4.75 -11.50
N SER A 155 -6.29 -4.39 -10.35
CA SER A 155 -7.02 -3.71 -9.27
C SER A 155 -7.83 -2.47 -9.70
N PRO A 156 -7.29 -1.49 -10.47
CA PRO A 156 -8.06 -0.32 -10.90
C PRO A 156 -9.31 -0.66 -11.74
N PHE A 157 -9.21 -1.64 -12.62
CA PHE A 157 -10.34 -2.05 -13.47
C PHE A 157 -11.44 -2.75 -12.65
N VAL A 158 -11.04 -3.50 -11.62
CA VAL A 158 -11.96 -4.28 -10.80
C VAL A 158 -12.58 -3.43 -9.70
N VAL A 159 -11.84 -2.51 -9.09
CA VAL A 159 -12.33 -1.63 -8.00
C VAL A 159 -13.46 -0.71 -8.47
N ASP A 160 -13.40 -0.24 -9.72
CA ASP A 160 -14.46 0.59 -10.30
C ASP A 160 -15.70 -0.24 -10.63
N ARG A 161 -15.53 -1.53 -10.99
CA ARG A 161 -16.66 -2.42 -11.30
C ARG A 161 -17.35 -2.98 -10.06
N TYR A 162 -16.62 -3.40 -9.02
CA TYR A 162 -17.20 -4.11 -7.87
C TYR A 162 -17.26 -3.28 -6.58
N GLY A 163 -16.52 -2.18 -6.51
CA GLY A 163 -16.47 -1.32 -5.32
C GLY A 163 -15.32 -1.63 -4.39
N ARG A 164 -15.08 -0.72 -3.45
CA ARG A 164 -13.89 -0.74 -2.58
C ARG A 164 -14.07 -1.77 -1.46
N LYS A 165 -15.27 -1.85 -0.87
CA LYS A 165 -15.54 -2.76 0.26
C LYS A 165 -15.46 -4.22 -0.17
N VAL A 166 -16.05 -4.54 -1.33
CA VAL A 166 -16.06 -5.92 -1.85
C VAL A 166 -14.65 -6.41 -2.14
N LEU A 167 -13.78 -5.57 -2.74
CA LEU A 167 -12.40 -5.96 -3.00
C LEU A 167 -11.57 -6.12 -1.73
N LEU A 168 -11.78 -5.27 -0.71
CA LEU A 168 -11.12 -5.44 0.58
C LEU A 168 -11.51 -6.77 1.23
N LEU A 169 -12.80 -7.16 1.19
CA LEU A 169 -13.27 -8.44 1.71
C LEU A 169 -12.69 -9.62 0.94
N PHE A 170 -12.69 -9.55 -0.39
CA PHE A 170 -12.10 -10.60 -1.23
C PHE A 170 -10.60 -10.75 -0.97
N SER A 171 -9.89 -9.63 -0.85
CA SER A 171 -8.45 -9.60 -0.61
C SER A 171 -8.09 -10.14 0.78
N ALA A 172 -8.70 -9.60 1.84
CA ALA A 172 -8.46 -10.06 3.21
C ALA A 172 -8.91 -11.51 3.43
N GLY A 173 -10.06 -11.91 2.87
CA GLY A 173 -10.52 -13.30 2.94
C GLY A 173 -9.62 -14.26 2.18
N GLY A 174 -9.16 -13.88 0.98
CA GLY A 174 -8.22 -14.66 0.18
C GLY A 174 -6.87 -14.84 0.88
N CYS A 175 -6.32 -13.76 1.46
CA CYS A 175 -5.11 -13.82 2.27
C CYS A 175 -5.31 -14.72 3.51
N CYS A 176 -6.41 -14.54 4.25
CA CYS A 176 -6.71 -15.37 5.42
C CYS A 176 -6.72 -16.87 5.09
N LEU A 177 -7.42 -17.27 4.02
CA LEU A 177 -7.48 -18.67 3.58
C LEU A 177 -6.11 -19.19 3.17
N ALA A 178 -5.36 -18.41 2.38
CA ALA A 178 -4.05 -18.78 1.90
C ALA A 178 -3.01 -18.89 3.03
N MET A 179 -2.99 -17.95 3.97
CA MET A 179 -2.10 -17.97 5.14
C MET A 179 -2.46 -19.11 6.10
N THR A 180 -3.76 -19.40 6.27
CA THR A 180 -4.19 -20.58 7.04
C THR A 180 -3.70 -21.86 6.40
N ALA A 181 -3.88 -22.02 5.08
CA ALA A 181 -3.39 -23.19 4.35
C ALA A 181 -1.86 -23.34 4.46
N LEU A 182 -1.12 -22.24 4.35
CA LEU A 182 0.34 -22.22 4.44
C LEU A 182 0.83 -22.57 5.86
N GLY A 183 0.21 -21.99 6.89
CA GLY A 183 0.53 -22.32 8.29
C GLY A 183 0.25 -23.78 8.62
N THR A 184 -0.91 -24.30 8.19
CA THR A 184 -1.28 -25.70 8.38
C THR A 184 -0.35 -26.66 7.64
N TYR A 185 0.08 -26.32 6.42
CA TYR A 185 1.08 -27.10 5.71
C TYR A 185 2.41 -27.19 6.49
N PHE A 186 2.93 -26.06 6.95
CA PHE A 186 4.20 -26.04 7.68
C PHE A 186 4.11 -26.75 9.03
N TYR A 187 2.94 -26.72 9.68
CA TYR A 187 2.67 -27.50 10.88
C TYR A 187 2.73 -29.00 10.61
N PHE A 188 2.01 -29.49 9.59
CA PHE A 188 2.05 -30.91 9.21
C PHE A 188 3.44 -31.35 8.75
N ARG A 189 4.17 -30.49 8.03
CA ARG A 189 5.55 -30.80 7.61
C ARG A 189 6.48 -30.98 8.80
N GLN A 190 6.29 -30.19 9.87
CA GLN A 190 7.10 -30.28 11.08
C GLN A 190 6.73 -31.50 11.94
N MET A 191 5.44 -31.84 12.03
CA MET A 191 4.97 -32.94 12.89
C MET A 191 4.99 -34.32 12.20
N PHE A 192 4.78 -34.37 10.88
CA PHE A 192 4.67 -35.61 10.09
C PHE A 192 5.46 -35.52 8.77
N PRO A 193 6.80 -35.43 8.81
CA PRO A 193 7.64 -35.16 7.63
C PRO A 193 7.48 -36.20 6.50
N GLU A 194 7.18 -37.46 6.80
CA GLU A 194 7.03 -38.52 5.80
C GLU A 194 5.72 -38.43 4.98
N SER A 195 4.68 -37.79 5.53
CA SER A 195 3.34 -37.72 4.93
C SER A 195 3.14 -36.56 3.94
N VAL A 196 4.03 -35.57 3.96
CA VAL A 196 3.83 -34.27 3.27
C VAL A 196 4.53 -34.21 1.91
N GLY A 197 5.32 -35.23 1.54
CA GLY A 197 6.12 -35.26 0.30
C GLY A 197 5.33 -35.04 -1.00
N SER A 198 4.04 -35.39 -1.04
CA SER A 198 3.17 -35.21 -2.21
C SER A 198 2.53 -33.81 -2.33
N LEU A 199 2.58 -32.98 -1.28
CA LEU A 199 1.91 -31.68 -1.20
C LEU A 199 2.84 -30.48 -1.47
N GLY A 200 4.02 -30.70 -2.05
CA GLY A 200 5.00 -29.64 -2.31
C GLY A 200 4.53 -28.47 -3.21
N TRP A 201 3.44 -28.66 -3.97
CA TRP A 201 2.81 -27.61 -4.79
C TRP A 201 1.91 -26.67 -3.98
N LEU A 202 1.37 -27.13 -2.85
CA LEU A 202 0.38 -26.39 -2.05
C LEU A 202 0.96 -25.08 -1.46
N PRO A 203 2.16 -25.05 -0.86
CA PRO A 203 2.73 -23.81 -0.32
C PRO A 203 3.00 -22.76 -1.39
N LEU A 204 3.45 -23.22 -2.56
CA LEU A 204 3.74 -22.35 -3.69
C LEU A 204 2.46 -21.67 -4.18
N THR A 205 1.42 -22.47 -4.44
CA THR A 205 0.13 -21.96 -4.91
C THR A 205 -0.55 -21.09 -3.87
N ALA A 206 -0.52 -21.46 -2.59
CA ALA A 206 -1.05 -20.66 -1.50
C ALA A 206 -0.32 -19.30 -1.39
N LEU A 207 1.01 -19.29 -1.46
CA LEU A 207 1.80 -18.08 -1.38
C LEU A 207 1.53 -17.13 -2.56
N VAL A 208 1.48 -17.67 -3.78
CA VAL A 208 1.13 -16.89 -4.99
C VAL A 208 -0.29 -16.35 -4.88
N ALA A 209 -1.25 -17.17 -4.44
CA ALA A 209 -2.63 -16.74 -4.23
C ALA A 209 -2.75 -15.64 -3.17
N ALA A 210 -2.02 -15.74 -2.05
CA ALA A 210 -1.95 -14.70 -1.03
C ALA A 210 -1.41 -13.38 -1.59
N LEU A 211 -0.29 -13.41 -2.30
CA LEU A 211 0.32 -12.21 -2.88
C LEU A 211 -0.56 -11.56 -3.96
N PHE A 212 -1.23 -12.38 -4.77
CA PHE A 212 -2.15 -11.92 -5.79
C PHE A 212 -3.37 -11.23 -5.15
N THR A 213 -4.06 -11.93 -4.24
CA THR A 213 -5.25 -11.42 -3.55
C THR A 213 -4.91 -10.16 -2.75
N TYR A 214 -3.77 -10.12 -2.06
CA TYR A 214 -3.27 -8.93 -1.37
C TYR A 214 -3.09 -7.73 -2.31
N SER A 215 -2.46 -7.95 -3.47
CA SER A 215 -2.16 -6.90 -4.46
C SER A 215 -3.41 -6.31 -5.11
N VAL A 216 -4.48 -7.10 -5.22
CA VAL A 216 -5.74 -6.67 -5.83
C VAL A 216 -6.51 -5.70 -4.92
N GLY A 217 -6.47 -5.87 -3.60
CA GLY A 217 -7.33 -5.10 -2.68
C GLY A 217 -6.58 -4.40 -1.55
N LEU A 218 -6.03 -5.17 -0.61
CA LEU A 218 -5.46 -4.68 0.64
C LEU A 218 -4.35 -3.64 0.46
N THR A 219 -3.59 -3.68 -0.63
CA THR A 219 -2.61 -2.60 -0.90
C THR A 219 -3.30 -1.32 -1.36
N ILE A 220 -4.07 -1.38 -2.44
CA ILE A 220 -4.44 -0.17 -3.20
C ILE A 220 -5.59 0.58 -2.52
N ILE A 221 -6.50 -0.16 -1.88
CA ILE A 221 -7.74 0.40 -1.39
C ILE A 221 -7.57 1.25 -0.14
N PRO A 222 -6.78 0.87 0.88
CA PRO A 222 -6.52 1.75 2.04
C PRO A 222 -5.92 3.10 1.62
N HIS A 223 -4.99 3.12 0.66
CA HIS A 223 -4.44 4.36 0.11
C HIS A 223 -5.47 5.16 -0.70
N ALA A 224 -6.32 4.50 -1.49
CA ALA A 224 -7.40 5.16 -2.21
C ALA A 224 -8.43 5.78 -1.25
N LEU A 225 -8.86 5.03 -0.24
CA LEU A 225 -9.79 5.49 0.80
C LEU A 225 -9.21 6.65 1.61
N ALA A 226 -7.90 6.64 1.90
CA ALA A 226 -7.26 7.80 2.53
C ALA A 226 -7.40 9.06 1.65
N GLY A 227 -7.25 8.92 0.34
CA GLY A 227 -7.50 10.01 -0.61
C GLY A 227 -8.97 10.45 -0.67
N GLU A 228 -9.92 9.52 -0.60
CA GLU A 228 -11.35 9.78 -0.73
C GLU A 228 -11.98 10.33 0.57
N MET A 229 -11.52 9.89 1.74
CA MET A 229 -12.16 10.15 3.04
C MET A 229 -11.58 11.34 3.79
N PHE A 230 -10.31 11.68 3.61
CA PHE A 230 -9.76 12.88 4.23
C PHE A 230 -10.17 14.13 3.47
N SER A 231 -10.57 15.16 4.23
CA SER A 231 -10.83 16.49 3.68
C SER A 231 -9.59 17.02 2.92
N PRO A 232 -9.75 17.76 1.81
CA PRO A 232 -8.61 18.22 1.00
C PRO A 232 -7.54 18.99 1.80
N LYS A 233 -7.97 19.76 2.82
CA LYS A 233 -7.08 20.51 3.71
C LYS A 233 -6.21 19.60 4.59
N MET A 234 -6.76 18.47 5.03
CA MET A 234 -6.11 17.57 6.00
C MET A 234 -5.57 16.28 5.39
N ARG A 235 -5.85 15.99 4.12
CA ARG A 235 -5.41 14.78 3.42
C ARG A 235 -3.91 14.56 3.52
N GLY A 236 -3.10 15.59 3.30
CA GLY A 236 -1.63 15.47 3.38
C GLY A 236 -1.16 14.99 4.77
N LEU A 237 -1.70 15.58 5.83
CA LEU A 237 -1.35 15.24 7.22
C LEU A 237 -1.97 13.91 7.68
N GLY A 238 -3.20 13.62 7.28
CA GLY A 238 -3.89 12.37 7.62
C GLY A 238 -3.25 11.16 6.96
N THR A 239 -2.90 11.28 5.68
CA THR A 239 -2.18 10.24 4.95
C THR A 239 -0.76 10.06 5.47
N SER A 240 -0.04 11.13 5.82
CA SER A 240 1.31 10.99 6.38
C SER A 240 1.30 10.29 7.74
N LEU A 241 0.37 10.66 8.63
CA LEU A 241 0.19 9.97 9.91
C LEU A 241 -0.16 8.50 9.72
N GLY A 242 -1.09 8.19 8.81
CA GLY A 242 -1.46 6.83 8.47
C GLY A 242 -0.27 6.01 7.97
N LEU A 243 0.55 6.58 7.09
CA LEU A 243 1.78 5.95 6.59
C LEU A 243 2.82 5.75 7.69
N THR A 244 2.99 6.69 8.62
CA THR A 244 3.90 6.53 9.76
C THR A 244 3.47 5.35 10.63
N VAL A 245 2.16 5.26 10.93
CA VAL A 245 1.60 4.12 11.69
C VAL A 245 1.75 2.82 10.91
N ALA A 246 1.51 2.83 9.60
CA ALA A 246 1.70 1.66 8.74
C ALA A 246 3.15 1.15 8.81
N ASN A 247 4.13 2.03 8.61
CA ASN A 247 5.54 1.66 8.66
C ASN A 247 5.94 1.14 10.05
N GLY A 248 5.46 1.76 11.13
CA GLY A 248 5.67 1.27 12.49
C GLY A 248 5.08 -0.14 12.70
N SER A 249 3.84 -0.36 12.24
CA SER A 249 3.18 -1.67 12.28
C SER A 249 3.94 -2.73 11.46
N GLY A 250 4.43 -2.35 10.28
CA GLY A 250 5.21 -3.23 9.41
C GLY A 250 6.54 -3.65 10.03
N LEU A 251 7.23 -2.73 10.72
CA LEU A 251 8.46 -3.03 11.47
C LEU A 251 8.18 -4.01 12.61
N ILE A 252 7.12 -3.78 13.39
CA ILE A 252 6.72 -4.67 14.49
C ILE A 252 6.38 -6.06 13.94
N THR A 253 5.55 -6.13 12.89
CA THR A 253 5.12 -7.38 12.27
C THR A 253 6.29 -8.19 11.71
N THR A 254 7.24 -7.53 11.03
CA THR A 254 8.43 -8.17 10.47
C THR A 254 9.39 -8.66 11.57
N SER A 255 9.48 -7.92 12.68
CA SER A 255 10.28 -8.32 13.84
C SER A 255 9.68 -9.55 14.54
N ILE A 256 8.36 -9.55 14.74
CA ILE A 256 7.64 -10.70 15.32
C ILE A 256 7.78 -11.93 14.40
N TYR A 257 7.61 -11.76 13.09
CA TYR A 257 7.83 -12.84 12.12
C TYR A 257 9.24 -13.44 12.24
N SER A 258 10.27 -12.59 12.26
CA SER A 258 11.66 -13.03 12.34
C SER A 258 11.92 -13.81 13.64
N TYR A 259 11.36 -13.34 14.76
CA TYR A 259 11.45 -14.04 16.04
C TYR A 259 10.74 -15.40 16.01
N LEU A 260 9.52 -15.47 15.49
CA LEU A 260 8.74 -16.72 15.40
C LEU A 260 9.41 -17.73 14.46
N ALA A 261 9.91 -17.27 13.31
CA ALA A 261 10.55 -18.13 12.31
C ALA A 261 11.81 -18.82 12.85
N VAL A 262 12.57 -18.15 13.74
CA VAL A 262 13.81 -18.69 14.30
C VAL A 262 13.57 -19.51 15.57
N ASN A 263 12.69 -19.06 16.49
CA ASN A 263 12.64 -19.60 17.85
C ASN A 263 11.47 -20.55 18.14
N VAL A 264 10.37 -20.48 17.36
CA VAL A 264 9.13 -21.20 17.70
C VAL A 264 8.69 -22.11 16.55
N GLY A 265 8.63 -21.56 15.34
CA GLY A 265 8.18 -22.24 14.15
C GLY A 265 7.46 -21.29 13.20
N ILE A 266 7.75 -21.44 11.90
CA ILE A 266 7.21 -20.57 10.86
C ILE A 266 5.68 -20.67 10.72
N HIS A 267 5.09 -21.81 11.11
CA HIS A 267 3.64 -22.05 11.05
C HIS A 267 2.85 -21.11 11.96
N TYR A 268 3.36 -20.78 13.15
CA TYR A 268 2.74 -19.79 14.05
C TYR A 268 2.70 -18.39 13.43
N ALA A 269 3.72 -18.01 12.67
CA ALA A 269 3.76 -16.71 12.01
C ALA A 269 2.66 -16.59 10.94
N PHE A 270 2.44 -17.66 10.14
CA PHE A 270 1.37 -17.66 9.14
C PHE A 270 -0.03 -17.69 9.76
N TRP A 271 -0.25 -18.44 10.84
CA TRP A 271 -1.54 -18.41 11.55
C TRP A 271 -1.79 -17.05 12.21
N MET A 272 -0.76 -16.39 12.74
CA MET A 272 -0.86 -15.03 13.24
C MET A 272 -1.33 -14.06 12.13
N PHE A 273 -0.73 -14.14 10.94
CA PHE A 273 -1.17 -13.34 9.80
C PHE A 273 -2.61 -13.63 9.40
N ALA A 274 -3.01 -14.92 9.36
CA ALA A 274 -4.39 -15.31 9.07
C ALA A 274 -5.40 -14.73 10.08
N VAL A 275 -5.06 -14.67 11.36
CA VAL A 275 -5.91 -14.04 12.39
C VAL A 275 -6.05 -12.54 12.14
N PHE A 276 -4.97 -11.84 11.79
CA PHE A 276 -5.04 -10.41 11.44
C PHE A 276 -5.86 -10.16 10.18
N ASP A 277 -5.73 -11.01 9.17
CA ASP A 277 -6.54 -10.94 7.95
C ASP A 277 -8.03 -11.19 8.26
N LEU A 278 -8.35 -12.13 9.14
CA LEU A 278 -9.72 -12.38 9.60
C LEU A 278 -10.30 -11.17 10.35
N VAL A 279 -9.51 -10.55 11.24
CA VAL A 279 -9.87 -9.28 11.88
C VAL A 279 -10.09 -8.21 10.81
N GLY A 280 -9.29 -8.18 9.75
CA GLY A 280 -9.46 -7.31 8.60
C GLY A 280 -10.78 -7.51 7.86
N VAL A 281 -11.19 -8.76 7.64
CA VAL A 281 -12.49 -9.11 7.06
C VAL A 281 -13.62 -8.57 7.93
N ILE A 282 -13.60 -8.89 9.23
CA ILE A 282 -14.63 -8.46 10.19
C ILE A 282 -14.70 -6.92 10.25
N PHE A 283 -13.55 -6.25 10.37
CA PHE A 283 -13.46 -4.80 10.37
C PHE A 283 -14.03 -4.19 9.10
N THR A 284 -13.71 -4.77 7.93
CA THR A 284 -14.24 -4.30 6.65
C THR A 284 -15.76 -4.45 6.56
N ILE A 285 -16.34 -5.54 7.10
CA ILE A 285 -17.79 -5.75 7.11
C ILE A 285 -18.50 -4.67 7.91
N TYR A 286 -18.03 -4.39 9.13
CA TYR A 286 -18.77 -3.53 10.07
C TYR A 286 -18.41 -2.05 10.00
N VAL A 287 -17.16 -1.71 9.70
CA VAL A 287 -16.62 -0.36 9.88
C VAL A 287 -16.38 0.37 8.57
N VAL A 288 -15.99 -0.34 7.51
CA VAL A 288 -15.65 0.29 6.22
C VAL A 288 -16.92 0.57 5.40
N PRO A 289 -17.19 1.83 5.03
CA PRO A 289 -18.29 2.18 4.14
C PRO A 289 -17.94 1.89 2.69
N GLU A 290 -18.95 1.59 1.87
CA GLU A 290 -18.76 1.55 0.41
C GLU A 290 -18.72 2.99 -0.14
N THR A 291 -17.64 3.32 -0.85
CA THR A 291 -17.40 4.66 -1.44
C THR A 291 -17.66 4.71 -2.95
N LYS A 292 -17.88 3.57 -3.61
CA LYS A 292 -18.15 3.50 -5.05
C LYS A 292 -19.33 4.38 -5.46
N GLY A 293 -19.10 5.23 -6.46
CA GLY A 293 -20.14 6.05 -7.10
C GLY A 293 -20.68 7.20 -6.24
N LYS A 294 -20.05 7.49 -5.09
CA LYS A 294 -20.46 8.57 -4.18
C LYS A 294 -19.61 9.81 -4.41
N SER A 295 -20.25 10.98 -4.31
CA SER A 295 -19.51 12.24 -4.33
C SER A 295 -18.70 12.42 -3.04
N LEU A 296 -17.65 13.24 -3.08
CA LEU A 296 -16.88 13.58 -1.86
C LEU A 296 -17.77 14.21 -0.78
N SER A 297 -18.79 14.98 -1.18
CA SER A 297 -19.81 15.52 -0.26
C SER A 297 -20.62 14.43 0.43
N ASP A 298 -21.03 13.39 -0.32
CA ASP A 298 -21.82 12.27 0.25
C ASP A 298 -20.98 11.45 1.23
N ILE A 299 -19.71 11.21 0.89
CA ILE A 299 -18.77 10.50 1.77
C ILE A 299 -18.58 11.30 3.06
N ASN A 300 -18.36 12.61 2.97
CA ASN A 300 -18.25 13.47 4.15
C ASN A 300 -19.53 13.48 4.99
N ALA A 301 -20.72 13.46 4.36
CA ALA A 301 -22.00 13.37 5.08
C ALA A 301 -22.17 12.03 5.80
N MET A 302 -21.70 10.92 5.21
CA MET A 302 -21.69 9.60 5.88
C MET A 302 -20.73 9.57 7.07
N LEU A 303 -19.58 10.23 6.95
CA LEU A 303 -18.60 10.36 8.02
C LEU A 303 -19.05 11.34 9.13
N ALA A 304 -20.00 12.25 8.84
CA ALA A 304 -20.51 13.23 9.80
C ALA A 304 -21.72 12.75 10.62
N LYS A 305 -22.34 11.62 10.27
CA LYS A 305 -23.36 10.96 11.11
C LYS A 305 -22.76 10.42 12.40
#